data_AF-A0A1V5YZS5-F1
#
_entry.id   AF-A0A1V5YZS5-F1
#
_cell.length_a   1.000
_cell.length_b   1.000
_cell.length_c   1.000
_cell.angle_alpha   90.00
_cell.angle_beta   90.00
_cell.angle_gamma   90.00
#
_symmetry.space_group_name_H-M   'P 1'
#
loop_
_entity.id
_entity.type
_entity.pdbx_description
1 polymer ?
#
loop_
_entity_poly.entity_id
_entity_poly.type
_entity_poly.pdbx_seq_one_letter_code
_entity_poly.pdbx_strand_id
1 'polypeptide(L)'
;MKNAHPLSALFLFPALCLMLMLLSGCGAEILTVTAVQGELAAQNAKSATKQLAYVKDKMGSVSFDQAVQAYRAEHGSNPPTLDALVPGYLPQIPVQPDGSPYYYDPATGTLSASAPAGASSKQDQEMMLAIRNAITRYGTATGYYPPTLDALYPNYMTRLPRTSAGQEFVYNNQNGQISLPGQVSPTAPARTAGNRSAGIGGTGPMGEVMTGIGIQQELGRMNTSGASAAGSRTRSSAQDFSNQHTNTQNRVMDQLGL
;
A
#
# COMPACT_ATOMS: atom_id res chain seq x y z
N MET A 1 -42.56 -89.76 -29.16
CA MET A 1 -42.06 -89.23 -27.87
C MET A 1 -40.61 -88.82 -28.08
N LYS A 2 -40.35 -87.51 -28.15
CA LYS A 2 -39.04 -86.90 -28.43
C LYS A 2 -38.94 -85.71 -27.48
N ASN A 3 -37.93 -85.69 -26.62
CA ASN A 3 -37.37 -84.49 -25.99
C ASN A 3 -36.00 -84.86 -25.38
N ALA A 4 -34.94 -84.40 -26.05
CA ALA A 4 -33.56 -84.26 -25.59
C ALA A 4 -33.23 -82.75 -25.79
N HIS A 5 -32.50 -82.01 -24.96
CA HIS A 5 -31.20 -82.24 -24.31
C HIS A 5 -31.00 -81.30 -23.10
N PRO A 6 -30.27 -81.71 -22.05
CA PRO A 6 -29.68 -80.81 -21.06
C PRO A 6 -28.14 -80.87 -21.15
N LEU A 7 -27.50 -79.99 -21.93
CA LEU A 7 -26.02 -79.98 -22.05
C LEU A 7 -25.38 -78.58 -21.96
N SER A 8 -26.16 -77.50 -21.85
CA SER A 8 -25.63 -76.13 -21.94
C SER A 8 -25.18 -75.51 -20.61
N ALA A 9 -25.43 -76.15 -19.46
CA ALA A 9 -25.19 -75.56 -18.14
C ALA A 9 -23.77 -75.75 -17.60
N LEU A 10 -22.99 -76.71 -18.11
CA LEU A 10 -21.70 -77.08 -17.50
C LEU A 10 -20.51 -76.21 -17.93
N PHE A 11 -20.63 -75.43 -19.00
CA PHE A 11 -19.53 -74.59 -19.53
C PHE A 11 -19.53 -73.15 -19.01
N LEU A 12 -20.61 -72.67 -18.37
CA LEU A 12 -20.71 -71.28 -17.91
C LEU A 12 -19.93 -71.00 -16.63
N PHE A 13 -19.73 -72.02 -15.79
CA PHE A 13 -19.12 -71.90 -14.47
C PHE A 13 -17.60 -71.60 -14.48
N PRO A 14 -16.75 -72.26 -15.31
CA PRO A 14 -15.31 -71.96 -15.32
C PRO A 14 -15.00 -70.59 -15.93
N ALA A 15 -15.79 -70.11 -16.89
CA ALA A 15 -15.62 -68.79 -17.50
C ALA A 15 -15.89 -67.64 -16.51
N LEU A 16 -16.90 -67.80 -15.64
CA LEU A 16 -17.23 -66.83 -14.60
C LEU A 16 -16.13 -66.76 -13.52
N CYS A 17 -15.59 -67.91 -13.09
CA CYS A 17 -14.51 -67.94 -12.11
C CYS A 17 -13.20 -67.33 -12.64
N LEU A 18 -12.87 -67.54 -13.91
CA LEU A 18 -11.67 -66.96 -14.53
C LEU A 18 -11.77 -65.42 -14.61
N MET A 19 -12.97 -64.89 -14.87
CA MET A 19 -13.22 -63.44 -14.91
C MET A 19 -13.11 -62.80 -13.53
N LEU A 20 -13.57 -63.48 -12.47
CA LEU A 20 -13.45 -63.01 -11.08
C LEU A 20 -11.99 -62.95 -10.59
N MET A 21 -11.12 -63.88 -11.03
CA MET A 21 -9.70 -63.86 -10.65
C MET A 21 -8.89 -62.79 -11.38
N LEU A 22 -9.27 -62.42 -12.62
CA LEU A 22 -8.62 -61.33 -13.36
C LEU A 22 -8.93 -59.94 -12.78
N LEU A 23 -10.07 -59.75 -12.11
CA LEU A 23 -10.40 -58.47 -11.46
C LEU A 23 -9.73 -58.28 -10.08
N SER A 24 -9.36 -59.36 -9.38
CA SER A 24 -8.73 -59.26 -8.04
C SER A 24 -7.23 -58.95 -8.07
N GLY A 25 -6.56 -59.04 -9.23
CA GLY A 25 -5.10 -58.94 -9.34
C GLY A 25 -4.51 -57.52 -9.45
N CYS A 26 -5.29 -56.52 -9.87
CA CYS A 26 -4.77 -55.15 -10.11
C CYS A 26 -5.09 -54.13 -9.00
N GLY A 27 -5.77 -54.52 -7.91
CA GLY A 27 -6.27 -53.58 -6.90
C GLY A 27 -5.27 -53.16 -5.82
N ALA A 28 -4.24 -53.97 -5.55
CA ALA A 28 -3.35 -53.76 -4.41
C ALA A 28 -2.26 -52.70 -4.67
N GLU A 29 -1.92 -52.41 -5.93
CA GLU A 29 -0.89 -51.44 -6.30
C GLU A 29 -1.41 -50.00 -6.46
N ILE A 30 -2.74 -49.80 -6.53
CA ILE A 30 -3.35 -48.47 -6.75
C ILE A 30 -3.47 -47.66 -5.43
N LEU A 31 -3.50 -48.35 -4.28
CA LEU A 31 -3.71 -47.69 -2.98
C LEU A 31 -2.47 -46.95 -2.46
N THR A 32 -1.26 -47.33 -2.88
CA THR A 32 -0.03 -46.61 -2.52
C THR A 32 0.30 -45.46 -3.47
N VAL A 33 -0.14 -45.51 -4.73
CA VAL A 33 0.08 -44.44 -5.72
C VAL A 33 -0.80 -43.21 -5.46
N THR A 34 -1.98 -43.39 -4.87
CA THR A 34 -2.92 -42.30 -4.59
C THR A 34 -2.45 -41.35 -3.46
N ALA A 35 -1.66 -41.84 -2.50
CA ALA A 35 -1.11 -40.99 -1.45
C ALA A 35 -0.08 -39.97 -1.99
N VAL A 36 0.75 -40.38 -2.96
CA VAL A 36 1.77 -39.50 -3.58
C VAL A 36 1.13 -38.46 -4.49
N GLN A 37 0.06 -38.82 -5.22
CA GLN A 37 -0.67 -37.88 -6.07
C GLN A 37 -1.42 -36.81 -5.25
N GLY A 38 -1.91 -37.16 -4.05
CA GLY A 38 -2.57 -36.22 -3.14
C GLY A 38 -1.65 -35.11 -2.65
N GLU A 39 -0.40 -35.44 -2.30
CA GLU A 39 0.57 -34.46 -1.80
C GLU A 39 1.02 -33.48 -2.90
N LEU A 40 1.26 -33.99 -4.12
CA LEU A 40 1.61 -33.14 -5.27
C LEU A 40 0.47 -32.18 -5.64
N ALA A 41 -0.78 -32.66 -5.64
CA ALA A 41 -1.95 -31.82 -5.91
C ALA A 41 -2.11 -30.72 -4.83
N ALA A 42 -1.92 -31.05 -3.56
CA ALA A 42 -1.96 -30.08 -2.47
C ALA A 42 -0.84 -29.03 -2.58
N GLN A 43 0.36 -29.43 -2.98
CA GLN A 43 1.48 -28.52 -3.16
C GLN A 43 1.26 -27.55 -4.35
N ASN A 44 0.70 -28.05 -5.45
CA ASN A 44 0.32 -27.25 -6.62
C ASN A 44 -0.82 -26.26 -6.29
N ALA A 45 -1.78 -26.67 -5.45
CA ALA A 45 -2.83 -25.76 -4.99
C ALA A 45 -2.26 -24.61 -4.14
N LYS A 46 -1.31 -24.91 -3.25
CA LYS A 46 -0.69 -23.89 -2.36
C LYS A 46 0.20 -22.90 -3.11
N SER A 47 0.86 -23.31 -4.20
CA SER A 47 1.62 -22.39 -5.05
C SER A 47 0.68 -21.51 -5.89
N ALA A 48 -0.39 -22.08 -6.44
CA ALA A 48 -1.41 -21.34 -7.17
C ALA A 48 -2.10 -20.28 -6.28
N THR A 49 -2.42 -20.60 -5.03
CA THR A 49 -3.04 -19.63 -4.11
C THR A 49 -2.13 -18.45 -3.81
N LYS A 50 -0.82 -18.66 -3.72
CA LYS A 50 0.16 -17.57 -3.52
C LYS A 50 0.26 -16.66 -4.75
N GLN A 51 0.27 -17.24 -5.95
CA GLN A 51 0.28 -16.48 -7.19
C GLN A 51 -1.00 -15.65 -7.34
N LEU A 52 -2.16 -16.23 -7.04
CA LEU A 52 -3.43 -15.52 -7.05
C LEU A 52 -3.47 -14.38 -6.03
N ALA A 53 -2.97 -14.60 -4.81
CA ALA A 53 -2.89 -13.56 -3.79
C ALA A 53 -1.99 -12.39 -4.24
N TYR A 54 -0.85 -12.69 -4.85
CA TYR A 54 0.07 -11.69 -5.39
C TYR A 54 -0.57 -10.90 -6.55
N VAL A 55 -1.25 -11.59 -7.47
CA VAL A 55 -1.96 -10.93 -8.59
C VAL A 55 -3.08 -10.05 -8.05
N LYS A 56 -3.86 -10.51 -7.06
CA LYS A 56 -4.93 -9.72 -6.44
C LYS A 56 -4.39 -8.44 -5.79
N ASP A 57 -3.28 -8.53 -5.06
CA ASP A 57 -2.61 -7.38 -4.45
C ASP A 57 -2.15 -6.37 -5.53
N LYS A 58 -1.54 -6.85 -6.62
CA LYS A 58 -1.12 -5.99 -7.75
C LYS A 58 -2.29 -5.37 -8.52
N MET A 59 -3.38 -6.09 -8.72
CA MET A 59 -4.56 -5.55 -9.40
C MET A 59 -5.19 -4.42 -8.59
N GLY A 60 -5.25 -4.59 -7.26
CA GLY A 60 -5.70 -3.53 -6.34
C GLY A 60 -4.87 -2.26 -6.49
N SER A 61 -3.54 -2.37 -6.42
CA SER A 61 -2.65 -1.20 -6.53
C SER A 61 -2.76 -0.50 -7.89
N VAL A 62 -2.83 -1.25 -9.00
CA VAL A 62 -2.92 -0.64 -10.34
C VAL A 62 -4.24 0.10 -10.54
N SER A 63 -5.36 -0.49 -10.12
CA SER A 63 -6.67 0.18 -10.22
C SER A 63 -6.72 1.46 -9.38
N PHE A 64 -6.08 1.45 -8.21
CA PHE A 64 -5.97 2.60 -7.34
C PHE A 64 -5.11 3.71 -7.95
N ASP A 65 -3.94 3.38 -8.49
CA ASP A 65 -3.04 4.36 -9.12
C ASP A 65 -3.72 5.07 -10.30
N GLN A 66 -4.50 4.32 -11.09
CA GLN A 66 -5.30 4.89 -12.19
C GLN A 66 -6.37 5.86 -11.66
N ALA A 67 -7.06 5.51 -10.58
CA ALA A 67 -8.07 6.36 -9.96
C ALA A 67 -7.49 7.66 -9.40
N VAL A 68 -6.33 7.59 -8.72
CA VAL A 68 -5.62 8.79 -8.23
C VAL A 68 -5.17 9.66 -9.39
N GLN A 69 -4.67 9.07 -10.48
CA GLN A 69 -4.28 9.82 -11.68
C GLN A 69 -5.47 10.53 -12.33
N ALA A 70 -6.62 9.85 -12.45
CA ALA A 70 -7.85 10.44 -12.98
C ALA A 70 -8.35 11.60 -12.10
N TYR A 71 -8.42 11.40 -10.78
CA TYR A 71 -8.79 12.45 -9.82
C TYR A 71 -7.88 13.68 -9.98
N ARG A 72 -6.57 13.46 -10.04
CA ARG A 72 -5.58 14.52 -10.19
C ARG A 72 -5.67 15.24 -11.53
N ALA A 73 -6.01 14.53 -12.61
CA ALA A 73 -6.22 15.13 -13.92
C ALA A 73 -7.41 16.10 -13.92
N GLU A 74 -8.45 15.80 -13.13
CA GLU A 74 -9.65 16.64 -13.03
C GLU A 74 -9.52 17.78 -12.00
N HIS A 75 -8.89 17.53 -10.86
CA HIS A 75 -8.84 18.47 -9.72
C HIS A 75 -7.48 19.19 -9.56
N GLY A 76 -6.47 18.80 -10.34
CA GLY A 76 -5.12 19.37 -10.26
C GLY A 76 -4.33 19.01 -9.01
N SER A 77 -4.85 18.17 -8.11
CA SER A 77 -4.22 17.76 -6.86
C SER A 77 -4.55 16.31 -6.51
N ASN A 78 -3.75 15.68 -5.65
CA ASN A 78 -4.05 14.33 -5.14
C ASN A 78 -5.34 14.36 -4.28
N PRO A 79 -6.11 13.27 -4.23
CA PRO A 79 -7.31 13.22 -3.39
C PRO A 79 -6.94 13.38 -1.91
N PRO A 80 -7.70 14.17 -1.13
CA PRO A 80 -7.39 14.39 0.28
C PRO A 80 -7.66 13.16 1.15
N THR A 81 -8.59 12.29 0.72
CA THR A 81 -8.99 11.07 1.40
C THR A 81 -9.32 9.96 0.40
N LEU A 82 -9.33 8.70 0.86
CA LEU A 82 -9.75 7.56 0.03
C LEU A 82 -11.24 7.63 -0.35
N ASP A 83 -12.08 8.19 0.52
CA ASP A 83 -13.50 8.38 0.25
C ASP A 83 -13.77 9.30 -0.94
N ALA A 84 -12.85 10.23 -1.25
CA ALA A 84 -12.99 11.11 -2.41
C ALA A 84 -12.89 10.36 -3.75
N LEU A 85 -12.33 9.14 -3.75
CA LEU A 85 -12.23 8.31 -4.96
C LEU A 85 -13.49 7.46 -5.20
N VAL A 86 -14.34 7.28 -4.20
CA VAL A 86 -15.52 6.39 -4.28
C VAL A 86 -16.80 7.22 -4.23
N PRO A 87 -17.84 6.90 -5.03
CA PRO A 87 -17.88 5.84 -6.06
C PRO A 87 -17.36 6.28 -7.43
N GLY A 88 -16.87 7.52 -7.58
CA GLY A 88 -16.62 8.14 -8.88
C GLY A 88 -15.48 7.51 -9.70
N TYR A 89 -14.34 7.23 -9.07
CA TYR A 89 -13.14 6.71 -9.73
C TYR A 89 -12.86 5.25 -9.37
N LEU A 90 -13.33 4.81 -8.19
CA LEU A 90 -13.24 3.43 -7.72
C LEU A 90 -14.63 2.92 -7.30
N PRO A 91 -14.96 1.66 -7.60
CA PRO A 91 -16.21 1.06 -7.14
C PRO A 91 -16.21 0.83 -5.62
N GLN A 92 -15.05 0.51 -5.06
CA GLN A 92 -14.84 0.31 -3.62
C GLN A 92 -13.37 0.52 -3.26
N ILE A 93 -13.10 0.84 -1.99
CA ILE A 93 -11.73 1.00 -1.48
C ILE A 93 -11.07 -0.39 -1.39
N PRO A 94 -9.87 -0.60 -1.97
CA PRO A 94 -9.12 -1.83 -1.80
C PRO A 94 -8.83 -2.11 -0.32
N VAL A 95 -8.91 -3.37 0.07
CA VAL A 95 -8.52 -3.87 1.40
C VAL A 95 -7.40 -4.88 1.25
N GLN A 96 -6.56 -4.98 2.28
CA GLN A 96 -5.45 -5.92 2.31
C GLN A 96 -5.96 -7.38 2.32
N PRO A 97 -5.11 -8.38 2.01
CA PRO A 97 -5.51 -9.78 2.01
C PRO A 97 -6.03 -10.29 3.37
N ASP A 98 -5.61 -9.67 4.47
CA ASP A 98 -6.08 -9.93 5.84
C ASP A 98 -7.38 -9.20 6.20
N GLY A 99 -7.92 -8.38 5.28
CA GLY A 99 -9.12 -7.56 5.47
C GLY A 99 -8.87 -6.20 6.13
N SER A 100 -7.63 -5.91 6.52
CA SER A 100 -7.28 -4.59 7.07
C SER A 100 -7.31 -3.50 5.98
N PRO A 101 -7.61 -2.24 6.32
CA PRO A 101 -7.54 -1.14 5.37
C PRO A 101 -6.08 -0.81 5.00
N TYR A 102 -5.84 -0.32 3.78
CA TYR A 102 -4.56 0.27 3.42
C TYR A 102 -4.42 1.67 4.03
N TYR A 103 -3.17 2.08 4.26
CA TYR A 103 -2.83 3.44 4.65
C TYR A 103 -2.62 4.29 3.41
N TYR A 104 -3.27 5.46 3.37
CA TYR A 104 -3.16 6.41 2.26
C TYR A 104 -2.36 7.63 2.70
N ASP A 105 -1.37 8.01 1.90
CA ASP A 105 -0.65 9.27 2.05
C ASP A 105 -1.19 10.30 1.03
N PRO A 106 -1.89 11.35 1.47
CA PRO A 106 -2.43 12.37 0.57
C PRO A 106 -1.35 13.24 -0.08
N ALA A 107 -0.16 13.35 0.51
CA ALA A 107 0.92 14.14 -0.05
C ALA A 107 1.49 13.48 -1.31
N THR A 108 1.67 12.15 -1.28
CA THR A 108 2.24 11.38 -2.39
C THR A 108 1.16 10.77 -3.30
N GLY A 109 -0.03 10.54 -2.78
CA GLY A 109 -1.10 9.82 -3.47
C GLY A 109 -0.90 8.30 -3.49
N THR A 110 -0.12 7.73 -2.55
CA THR A 110 0.24 6.30 -2.55
C THR A 110 -0.44 5.51 -1.43
N LEU A 111 -0.76 4.24 -1.70
CA LEU A 111 -1.16 3.27 -0.67
C LEU A 111 0.05 2.54 -0.09
N SER A 112 0.00 2.28 1.22
CA SER A 112 0.95 1.41 1.93
C SER A 112 0.20 0.39 2.78
N ALA A 113 0.71 -0.84 2.83
CA ALA A 113 0.17 -1.91 3.68
C ALA A 113 0.43 -1.65 5.18
N SER A 114 1.44 -0.84 5.49
CA SER A 114 1.77 -0.44 6.85
C SER A 114 1.68 1.08 7.00
N ALA A 115 1.31 1.55 8.19
CA ALA A 115 1.35 2.97 8.50
C ALA A 115 2.77 3.47 8.21
N PRO A 116 2.95 4.52 7.41
CA PRO A 116 4.29 5.08 7.23
C PRO A 116 4.80 5.49 8.61
N ALA A 117 6.09 5.29 8.87
CA ALA A 117 6.71 5.66 10.13
C ALA A 117 6.46 7.16 10.38
N GLY A 118 5.57 7.49 11.31
CA GLY A 118 5.16 8.87 11.61
C GLY A 118 3.79 9.32 11.05
N ALA A 119 3.01 8.45 10.39
CA ALA A 119 1.60 8.74 10.14
C ALA A 119 0.85 8.85 11.47
N SER A 120 0.19 9.98 11.70
CA SER A 120 -0.73 10.13 12.82
C SER A 120 -1.93 9.22 12.59
N SER A 121 -2.19 8.30 13.51
CA SER A 121 -3.51 7.67 13.54
C SER A 121 -4.58 8.72 13.88
N LYS A 122 -5.84 8.46 13.52
CA LYS A 122 -6.97 9.30 13.95
C LYS A 122 -6.99 9.49 15.47
N GLN A 123 -6.67 8.43 16.22
CA GLN A 123 -6.55 8.46 17.67
C GLN A 123 -5.43 9.42 18.14
N ASP A 124 -4.30 9.49 17.42
CA ASP A 124 -3.22 10.42 17.74
C ASP A 124 -3.61 11.87 17.48
N GLN A 125 -4.40 12.12 16.44
CA GLN A 125 -4.93 13.46 16.14
C GLN A 125 -5.91 13.93 17.22
N GLU A 126 -6.84 13.05 17.63
CA GLU A 126 -7.76 13.31 18.74
C GLU A 126 -7.01 13.54 20.05
N MET A 127 -5.99 12.74 20.33
CA MET A 127 -5.12 12.92 21.50
C MET A 127 -4.40 14.26 21.42
N MET A 128 -3.82 14.64 20.28
CA MET A 128 -3.14 15.92 20.11
C MET A 128 -4.09 17.11 20.37
N LEU A 129 -5.34 17.02 19.92
CA LEU A 129 -6.37 18.02 20.20
C LEU A 129 -6.72 18.07 21.69
N ALA A 130 -6.84 16.92 22.35
CA ALA A 130 -7.06 16.84 23.80
C ALA A 130 -5.90 17.45 24.59
N ILE A 131 -4.64 17.20 24.18
CA ILE A 131 -3.45 17.79 24.79
C ILE A 131 -3.48 19.31 24.63
N ARG A 132 -3.76 19.85 23.44
CA ARG A 132 -3.88 21.31 23.22
C ARG A 132 -4.90 21.94 24.17
N ASN A 133 -6.08 21.34 24.29
CA ASN A 133 -7.12 21.82 25.21
C ASN A 133 -6.69 21.75 26.68
N ALA A 134 -5.92 20.73 27.07
CA ALA A 134 -5.38 20.62 28.42
C ALA A 134 -4.29 21.67 28.70
N ILE A 135 -3.40 21.94 27.75
CA ILE A 135 -2.39 23.02 27.85
C ILE A 135 -3.06 24.37 28.01
N THR A 136 -4.11 24.67 27.23
CA THR A 136 -4.85 25.93 27.37
C THR A 136 -5.44 26.07 28.77
N ARG A 137 -6.07 25.01 29.31
CA ARG A 137 -6.62 25.03 30.68
C ARG A 137 -5.54 25.20 31.75
N TYR A 138 -4.41 24.51 31.61
CA TYR A 138 -3.25 24.68 32.49
C TYR A 138 -2.73 26.11 32.47
N GLY A 139 -2.58 26.69 31.28
CA GLY A 139 -2.14 28.07 31.07
C GLY A 139 -3.10 29.08 31.69
N THR A 140 -4.42 28.87 31.58
CA THR A 140 -5.41 29.74 32.23
C THR A 140 -5.37 29.69 33.75
N ALA A 141 -4.99 28.54 34.34
CA ALA A 141 -4.93 28.37 35.79
C ALA A 141 -3.62 28.88 36.40
N THR A 142 -2.50 28.76 35.69
CA THR A 142 -1.15 29.03 36.22
C THR A 142 -0.47 30.27 35.62
N GLY A 143 -0.92 30.73 34.45
CA GLY A 143 -0.30 31.84 33.71
C GLY A 143 0.91 31.45 32.86
N TYR A 144 1.32 30.17 32.84
CA TYR A 144 2.48 29.68 32.09
C TYR A 144 2.18 28.35 31.37
N TYR A 145 2.98 28.01 30.37
CA TYR A 145 2.93 26.68 29.74
C TYR A 145 3.46 25.61 30.70
N PRO A 146 2.92 24.38 30.65
CA PRO A 146 3.44 23.30 31.48
C PRO A 146 4.88 22.97 31.07
N PRO A 147 5.75 22.58 32.02
CA PRO A 147 7.14 22.25 31.73
C PRO A 147 7.27 20.97 30.90
N THR A 148 6.35 20.02 31.09
CA THR A 148 6.25 18.75 30.36
C THR A 148 4.79 18.39 30.13
N LEU A 149 4.51 17.50 29.18
CA LEU A 149 3.14 17.02 28.94
C LEU A 149 2.62 16.16 30.10
N ASP A 150 3.50 15.45 30.81
CA ASP A 150 3.12 14.64 31.97
C ASP A 150 2.52 15.48 33.11
N ALA A 151 2.87 16.76 33.22
CA ALA A 151 2.29 17.67 34.22
C ALA A 151 0.79 17.94 34.02
N LEU A 152 0.25 17.61 32.84
CA LEU A 152 -1.19 17.69 32.57
C LEU A 152 -1.96 16.54 33.22
N TYR A 153 -1.29 15.45 33.57
CA TYR A 153 -1.89 14.31 34.24
C TYR A 153 -1.67 14.40 35.77
N PRO A 154 -2.65 14.02 36.62
CA PRO A 154 -4.03 13.61 36.29
C PRO A 154 -5.03 14.77 36.22
N ASN A 155 -4.59 16.00 36.51
CA ASN A 155 -5.50 17.11 36.80
C ASN A 155 -6.23 17.69 35.57
N TYR A 156 -5.58 17.67 34.40
CA TYR A 156 -6.12 18.23 33.15
C TYR A 156 -6.39 17.15 32.09
N MET A 157 -5.78 15.97 32.22
CA MET A 157 -6.01 14.80 31.38
C MET A 157 -6.17 13.55 32.24
N THR A 158 -7.09 12.66 31.83
CA THR A 158 -7.37 11.39 32.52
C THR A 158 -6.39 10.27 32.15
N ARG A 159 -5.56 10.47 31.13
CA ARG A 159 -4.56 9.51 30.64
C ARG A 159 -3.27 10.25 30.29
N LEU A 160 -2.16 9.52 30.34
CA LEU A 160 -0.86 10.03 29.95
C LEU A 160 -0.84 10.38 28.45
N PRO A 161 -0.31 11.55 28.05
CA PRO A 161 -0.31 12.01 26.66
C PRO A 161 0.74 11.26 25.83
N ARG A 162 0.37 10.06 25.39
CA ARG A 162 1.17 9.18 24.55
C ARG A 162 0.44 8.91 23.23
N THR A 163 1.19 8.63 22.17
CA THR A 163 0.62 8.16 20.90
C THR A 163 -0.01 6.78 21.09
N SER A 164 -0.81 6.37 20.10
CA SER A 164 -1.38 5.02 19.96
C SER A 164 -0.30 3.93 20.00
N ALA A 165 0.92 4.24 19.54
CA ALA A 165 2.09 3.38 19.62
C ALA A 165 2.84 3.46 20.96
N GLY A 166 2.35 4.21 21.94
CA GLY A 166 2.96 4.40 23.26
C GLY A 166 4.13 5.39 23.30
N GLN A 167 4.40 6.10 22.20
CA GLN A 167 5.50 7.06 22.12
C GLN A 167 5.11 8.41 22.73
N GLU A 168 6.10 9.20 23.15
CA GLU A 168 5.84 10.58 23.60
C GLU A 168 5.61 11.53 22.42
N PHE A 169 4.73 12.51 22.61
CA PHE A 169 4.66 13.64 21.70
C PHE A 169 5.87 14.56 21.91
N VAL A 170 6.37 15.15 20.82
CA VAL A 170 7.40 16.18 20.90
C VAL A 170 6.72 17.47 21.33
N TYR A 171 7.17 18.04 22.44
CA TYR A 171 6.56 19.23 23.04
C TYR A 171 7.58 20.34 23.23
N ASN A 172 7.20 21.55 22.82
CA ASN A 172 7.99 22.76 23.06
C ASN A 172 7.32 23.62 24.14
N ASN A 173 7.95 23.68 25.30
CA ASN A 173 7.46 24.42 26.46
C ASN A 173 7.54 25.95 26.33
N GLN A 174 8.26 26.48 25.34
CA GLN A 174 8.37 27.93 25.13
C GLN A 174 7.11 28.50 24.46
N ASN A 175 6.47 27.71 23.60
CA ASN A 175 5.36 28.16 22.76
C ASN A 175 4.13 27.24 22.80
N GLY A 176 4.17 26.15 23.56
CA GLY A 176 3.07 25.21 23.69
C GLY A 176 2.84 24.31 22.47
N GLN A 177 3.76 24.29 21.49
CA GLN A 177 3.61 23.48 20.28
C GLN A 177 3.82 22.00 20.56
N ILE A 178 3.00 21.16 19.92
CA ILE A 178 3.03 19.71 20.03
C ILE A 178 3.13 19.13 18.62
N SER A 179 4.06 18.21 18.39
CA SER A 179 4.23 17.47 17.15
C SER A 179 4.39 15.96 17.41
N LEU A 180 4.14 15.16 16.38
CA LEU A 180 4.33 13.71 16.45
C LEU A 180 5.82 13.36 16.41
N PRO A 181 6.24 12.29 17.10
CA PRO A 181 7.60 11.79 16.98
C PRO A 181 7.90 11.42 15.52
N GLY A 182 9.01 11.92 15.00
CA GLY A 182 9.43 11.68 13.60
C GLY A 182 8.85 12.64 12.57
N GLN A 183 7.86 13.47 12.92
CA GLN A 183 7.52 14.62 12.07
C GLN A 183 8.54 15.72 12.28
N VAL A 184 9.33 16.01 11.24
CA VAL A 184 10.14 17.23 11.19
C VAL A 184 9.18 18.41 11.36
N SER A 185 9.32 19.12 12.48
CA SER A 185 8.52 20.32 12.71
C SER A 185 8.82 21.29 11.56
N PRO A 186 7.81 21.81 10.85
CA PRO A 186 8.05 22.75 9.77
C PRO A 186 8.81 23.93 10.37
N THR A 187 10.08 24.09 9.97
CA THR A 187 10.93 25.19 10.40
C THR A 187 10.15 26.46 10.13
N ALA A 188 9.77 27.18 11.19
CA ALA A 188 9.09 28.46 11.02
C ALA A 188 9.94 29.31 10.05
N PRO A 189 9.36 29.94 9.01
CA PRO A 189 10.12 30.77 8.11
C PRO A 189 10.88 31.77 8.97
N ALA A 190 12.21 31.74 8.88
CA ALA A 190 13.07 32.66 9.59
C ALA A 190 12.52 34.05 9.29
N ARG A 191 11.95 34.72 10.31
CA ARG A 191 11.63 36.13 10.20
C ARG A 191 12.94 36.80 9.88
N THR A 192 13.12 37.19 8.61
CA THR A 192 14.27 37.94 8.16
C THR A 192 14.35 39.14 9.10
N ALA A 193 15.35 39.12 9.99
CA ALA A 193 15.62 40.23 10.88
C ALA A 193 15.89 41.42 9.95
N GLY A 194 14.89 42.31 9.84
CA GLY A 194 14.99 43.53 9.08
C GLY A 194 16.26 44.23 9.52
N ASN A 195 17.20 44.31 8.59
CA ASN A 195 18.47 44.99 8.71
C ASN A 195 18.17 46.44 9.10
N ARG A 196 18.20 46.76 10.40
CA ARG A 196 18.17 48.14 10.88
C ARG A 196 19.52 48.74 10.59
N SER A 197 19.73 49.14 9.33
CA SER A 197 20.78 50.07 8.95
C SER A 197 20.62 51.33 9.80
N ALA A 198 21.66 51.63 10.55
CA ALA A 198 21.84 52.87 11.26
C ALA A 198 21.63 54.04 10.28
N GLY A 199 20.78 54.99 10.66
CA GLY A 199 20.53 56.20 9.90
C GLY A 199 21.76 57.08 9.86
N ILE A 200 22.14 57.49 8.66
CA ILE A 200 22.91 58.70 8.38
C ILE A 200 22.22 59.36 7.18
N GLY A 201 21.88 60.63 7.36
CA GLY A 201 20.97 61.39 6.50
C GLY A 201 21.48 61.64 5.08
N GLY A 202 20.52 61.90 4.19
CA GLY A 202 20.76 62.32 2.82
C GLY A 202 19.47 62.79 2.18
N THR A 203 19.22 64.10 2.28
CA THR A 203 18.18 64.83 1.55
C THR A 203 18.50 64.85 0.06
N GLY A 204 17.57 64.44 -0.79
CA GLY A 204 17.67 64.60 -2.25
C GLY A 204 16.30 64.39 -2.93
N PRO A 205 15.77 65.38 -3.67
CA PRO A 205 14.47 65.30 -4.33
C PRO A 205 14.59 64.94 -5.83
N MET A 206 13.44 64.56 -6.40
CA MET A 206 13.12 64.45 -7.84
C MET A 206 13.63 63.20 -8.60
N GLY A 207 12.69 62.51 -9.25
CA GLY A 207 13.01 61.47 -10.23
C GLY A 207 11.84 60.55 -10.51
N GLU A 208 10.81 61.08 -11.17
CA GLU A 208 9.67 60.36 -11.71
C GLU A 208 10.10 59.33 -12.79
N VAL A 209 9.19 58.40 -13.08
CA VAL A 209 9.11 57.48 -14.24
C VAL A 209 10.19 56.41 -14.42
N MET A 210 9.83 55.14 -14.14
CA MET A 210 9.98 54.09 -15.16
C MET A 210 9.05 52.90 -14.89
N THR A 211 7.84 52.96 -15.44
CA THR A 211 7.03 51.79 -15.77
C THR A 211 7.79 50.95 -16.80
N GLY A 212 8.60 50.01 -16.31
CA GLY A 212 9.39 49.07 -17.10
C GLY A 212 8.75 47.69 -17.14
N ILE A 213 7.92 47.48 -18.16
CA ILE A 213 7.51 46.16 -18.67
C ILE A 213 8.79 45.37 -18.99
N GLY A 214 9.06 44.27 -18.27
CA GLY A 214 10.26 43.48 -18.57
C GLY A 214 10.61 42.35 -17.59
N ILE A 215 9.70 41.41 -17.31
CA ILE A 215 10.08 40.12 -16.67
C ILE A 215 9.35 38.93 -17.32
N GLN A 216 8.96 39.02 -18.60
CA GLN A 216 8.28 37.90 -19.31
C GLN A 216 9.21 37.04 -20.18
N GLN A 217 10.52 37.28 -20.18
CA GLN A 217 11.47 36.59 -21.08
C GLN A 217 12.43 35.62 -20.39
N GLU A 218 12.12 35.18 -19.16
CA GLU A 218 12.97 34.24 -18.42
C GLU A 218 12.25 32.93 -17.99
N LEU A 219 10.96 32.80 -18.31
CA LEU A 219 10.16 31.60 -18.02
C LEU A 219 10.08 30.60 -19.20
N GLY A 220 10.73 30.88 -20.34
CA GLY A 220 10.66 30.08 -21.56
C GLY A 220 11.82 29.11 -21.80
N ARG A 221 12.87 29.09 -20.96
CA ARG A 221 14.09 28.30 -21.22
C ARG A 221 14.38 27.19 -20.20
N MET A 222 13.50 26.96 -19.22
CA MET A 222 13.77 26.00 -18.14
C MET A 222 12.87 24.74 -18.14
N ASN A 223 12.19 24.43 -19.26
CA ASN A 223 11.16 23.37 -19.29
C ASN A 223 11.43 22.18 -20.25
N THR A 224 12.67 21.96 -20.71
CA THR A 224 12.94 20.93 -21.74
C THR A 224 14.13 20.02 -21.46
N SER A 225 14.52 19.85 -20.20
CA SER A 225 15.62 18.94 -19.83
C SER A 225 15.26 18.12 -18.59
N GLY A 226 14.34 17.16 -18.75
CA GLY A 226 14.00 16.27 -17.63
C GLY A 226 13.04 15.11 -17.91
N ALA A 227 12.53 14.94 -19.13
CA ALA A 227 11.49 13.95 -19.43
C ALA A 227 11.91 12.90 -20.47
N SER A 228 13.06 12.22 -20.29
CA SER A 228 13.45 11.11 -21.19
C SER A 228 14.13 9.91 -20.51
N ALA A 229 14.11 9.77 -19.18
CA ALA A 229 14.75 8.64 -18.49
C ALA A 229 13.78 7.57 -17.94
N ALA A 230 12.47 7.84 -17.88
CA ALA A 230 11.51 6.95 -17.22
C ALA A 230 10.88 5.86 -18.12
N GLY A 231 11.08 5.92 -19.45
CA GLY A 231 10.44 4.99 -20.40
C GLY A 231 11.26 3.73 -20.75
N SER A 232 12.51 3.62 -20.30
CA SER A 232 13.42 2.53 -20.73
C SER A 232 13.28 1.27 -19.87
N ARG A 233 13.04 1.38 -18.55
CA ARG A 233 13.03 0.22 -17.64
C ARG A 233 11.77 -0.65 -17.74
N THR A 234 10.66 -0.10 -18.23
CA THR A 234 9.40 -0.84 -18.38
C THR A 234 9.42 -1.76 -19.60
N ARG A 235 10.17 -1.41 -20.66
CA ARG A 235 10.32 -2.30 -21.83
C ARG A 235 11.29 -3.45 -21.56
N SER A 236 12.33 -3.24 -20.77
CA SER A 236 13.26 -4.30 -20.35
C SER A 236 12.55 -5.38 -19.51
N SER A 237 11.76 -4.97 -18.52
CA SER A 237 11.05 -5.91 -17.65
C SER A 237 9.98 -6.74 -18.38
N ALA A 238 9.23 -6.14 -19.31
CA ALA A 238 8.28 -6.89 -20.13
C ALA A 238 8.95 -7.95 -21.03
N GLN A 239 10.15 -7.65 -21.54
CA GLN A 239 10.92 -8.57 -22.37
C GLN A 239 11.53 -9.71 -21.55
N ASP A 240 11.95 -9.44 -20.31
CA ASP A 240 12.44 -10.46 -19.37
C ASP A 240 11.35 -11.48 -18.96
N PHE A 241 10.10 -11.03 -18.73
CA PHE A 241 8.99 -11.94 -18.43
C PHE A 241 8.66 -12.89 -19.60
N SER A 242 8.70 -12.38 -20.84
CA SER A 242 8.46 -13.20 -22.03
C SER A 242 9.56 -14.26 -22.20
N ASN A 243 10.82 -13.89 -22.01
CA ASN A 243 11.95 -14.82 -22.14
C ASN A 243 11.95 -15.91 -21.05
N GLN A 244 11.54 -15.56 -19.84
CA GLN A 244 11.47 -16.52 -18.73
C GLN A 244 10.35 -17.56 -18.93
N HIS A 245 9.22 -17.17 -19.53
CA HIS A 245 8.14 -18.10 -19.86
C HIS A 245 8.56 -19.08 -20.96
N THR A 246 9.18 -18.59 -22.03
CA THR A 246 9.70 -19.44 -23.13
C THR A 246 10.76 -20.43 -22.64
N ASN A 247 11.70 -20.00 -21.78
CA ASN A 247 12.72 -20.89 -21.23
C ASN A 247 12.14 -21.97 -20.30
N THR A 248 11.08 -21.65 -19.57
CA THR A 248 10.38 -22.64 -18.73
C THR A 248 9.63 -23.64 -19.60
N GLN A 249 8.97 -23.16 -20.66
CA GLN A 249 8.27 -24.02 -21.61
C GLN A 249 9.22 -24.96 -22.36
N ASN A 250 10.38 -24.46 -22.80
CA ASN A 250 11.41 -25.29 -23.43
C ASN A 250 11.97 -26.36 -22.48
N ARG A 251 12.20 -26.03 -21.20
CA ARG A 251 12.61 -27.04 -20.20
C ARG A 251 11.55 -28.11 -19.95
N VAL A 252 10.27 -27.73 -19.97
CA VAL A 252 9.17 -28.69 -19.82
C VAL A 252 9.08 -29.59 -21.05
N MET A 253 9.28 -29.05 -22.26
CA MET A 253 9.34 -29.85 -23.49
C MET A 253 10.54 -30.81 -23.47
N ASP A 254 11.73 -30.34 -23.08
CA ASP A 254 12.94 -31.17 -22.92
C ASP A 254 12.74 -32.28 -21.88
N GLN A 255 12.08 -32.00 -20.75
CA GLN A 255 11.78 -33.01 -19.72
C GLN A 255 10.74 -34.03 -20.17
N LEU A 256 9.85 -33.66 -21.09
CA LEU A 256 8.86 -34.55 -21.69
C LEU A 256 9.43 -35.34 -22.88
N GLY A 257 10.69 -35.08 -23.28
CA GLY A 257 11.35 -35.78 -24.38
C GLY A 257 10.75 -35.52 -25.75
N LEU A 258 10.14 -34.34 -25.93
CA LEU A 258 9.53 -33.86 -27.18
C LEU A 258 10.48 -32.94 -27.97
#